data_AF-A0A7S3XBL3-F1
#
_entry.id   AF-A0A7S3XBL3-F1
#
_cell.length_a   1.000
_cell.length_b   1.000
_cell.length_c   1.000
_cell.angle_alpha   90.00
_cell.angle_beta   90.00
_cell.angle_gamma   90.00
#
_symmetry.space_group_name_H-M   'P 1'
#
loop_
_entity.id
_entity.type
_entity.pdbx_description
1 polymer ?
#
loop_
_entity_poly.entity_id
_entity_poly.type
_entity_poly.pdbx_seq_one_letter_code
_entity_poly.pdbx_strand_id
1 'polypeptide(L)'
;VLHHLHRLLRPFLLRRLKAEVEKDLPPKREIKLLIGMSEMQRMWYQNILTKNIEVLNAMSGNRSQMHNILMQLRKCANHPYLFDGAEEPPFTNDERLIVHSGKMVLLDKLLIRLKS
;
A
#
# COMPACT_ATOMS: atom_id res chain seq x y z
N VAL A 1 -2.45 -13.74 35.82
CA VAL A 1 -3.62 -13.32 34.99
C VAL A 1 -3.66 -14.02 33.63
N LEU A 2 -2.61 -13.94 32.80
CA LEU A 2 -2.58 -14.54 31.45
C LEU A 2 -2.89 -16.06 31.42
N HIS A 3 -2.31 -16.84 32.33
CA HIS A 3 -2.54 -18.29 32.44
C HIS A 3 -3.99 -18.66 32.77
N HIS A 4 -4.67 -17.84 33.58
CA HIS A 4 -6.06 -18.08 33.96
C HIS A 4 -6.98 -17.87 32.75
N LEU A 5 -6.76 -16.80 31.99
CA LEU A 5 -7.50 -16.50 30.77
C LEU A 5 -7.29 -17.59 29.70
N HIS A 6 -6.04 -18.00 29.46
CA HIS A 6 -5.75 -19.09 28.52
C HIS A 6 -6.43 -20.40 28.93
N ARG A 7 -6.55 -20.71 30.22
CA ARG A 7 -7.25 -21.90 30.72
C ARG A 7 -8.75 -21.84 30.46
N LEU A 8 -9.38 -20.69 30.68
CA LEU A 8 -10.80 -20.48 30.43
C LEU A 8 -11.14 -20.54 28.94
N LEU A 9 -10.25 -20.05 28.06
CA LEU A 9 -10.47 -19.98 26.62
C LEU A 9 -10.12 -21.28 25.87
N ARG A 10 -9.23 -22.13 26.41
CA ARG A 10 -8.75 -23.37 25.77
C ARG A 10 -9.85 -24.32 25.25
N PRO A 11 -10.98 -24.55 25.95
CA PRO A 11 -12.05 -25.40 25.42
C PRO A 11 -12.88 -24.75 24.30
N PHE A 12 -12.83 -23.42 24.16
CA PHE A 12 -13.63 -22.66 23.18
C PHE A 12 -12.83 -22.21 21.95
N LEU A 13 -11.50 -22.19 22.04
CA LEU A 13 -10.61 -21.69 20.99
C LEU A 13 -9.51 -22.70 20.66
N LEU A 14 -9.53 -23.18 19.42
CA LEU A 14 -8.43 -23.94 18.85
C LEU A 14 -7.45 -22.98 18.16
N ARG A 15 -6.23 -22.87 18.69
CA ARG A 15 -5.13 -22.13 18.07
C ARG A 15 -3.96 -23.07 17.83
N ARG A 16 -3.48 -23.15 16.58
CA ARG A 16 -2.26 -23.89 16.19
C ARG A 16 -1.32 -22.97 15.44
N LEU A 17 -0.02 -23.08 15.68
CA LEU A 17 0.99 -22.33 14.93
C LEU A 17 1.50 -23.20 13.76
N LYS A 18 1.77 -22.58 12.61
CA LYS A 18 2.33 -23.32 11.44
C LYS A 18 3.62 -24.07 11.80
N ALA A 19 4.47 -23.46 12.64
CA ALA A 19 5.69 -24.06 13.15
C ALA A 19 5.48 -25.30 14.05
N GLU A 20 4.28 -25.47 14.64
CA GLU A 20 3.94 -26.64 15.46
C GLU A 20 3.38 -27.80 14.62
N VAL A 21 2.86 -27.49 13.42
CA VAL A 21 2.10 -28.44 12.60
C VAL A 21 2.92 -28.94 11.40
N GLU A 22 3.62 -28.05 10.71
CA GLU A 22 4.32 -28.36 9.46
C GLU A 22 5.80 -28.03 9.60
N LYS A 23 6.64 -29.08 9.75
CA LYS A 23 8.08 -28.94 10.00
C LYS A 23 8.89 -28.74 8.72
N ASP A 24 8.35 -29.17 7.58
CA ASP A 24 9.02 -29.09 6.29
C ASP A 24 8.78 -27.74 5.59
N LEU A 25 7.86 -26.92 6.10
CA LEU A 25 7.58 -25.60 5.55
C LEU A 25 8.72 -24.62 5.87
N PRO A 26 9.38 -24.02 4.85
CA PRO A 26 10.41 -23.01 5.08
C PRO A 26 9.86 -21.79 5.85
N PRO A 27 10.70 -21.11 6.65
CA PRO A 27 10.27 -19.93 7.38
C PRO A 27 9.87 -18.79 6.44
N LYS A 28 8.79 -18.08 6.79
CA LYS A 28 8.35 -16.88 6.06
C LYS A 28 9.45 -15.82 6.12
N ARG A 29 9.93 -15.37 4.95
CA ARG A 29 10.81 -14.21 4.82
C ARG A 29 9.97 -13.01 4.37
N GLU A 30 10.06 -11.90 5.11
CA GLU A 30 9.38 -10.66 4.78
C GLU A 30 10.42 -9.58 4.49
N ILE A 31 10.36 -9.01 3.29
CA ILE A 31 11.31 -8.01 2.82
C ILE A 31 10.53 -6.75 2.47
N LYS A 32 10.89 -5.62 3.06
CA LYS A 32 10.30 -4.31 2.77
C LYS A 32 11.14 -3.61 1.71
N LEU A 33 10.54 -3.33 0.56
CA LEU A 33 11.18 -2.64 -0.55
C LEU A 33 10.79 -1.15 -0.48
N LEU A 34 11.79 -0.28 -0.30
CA LEU A 34 11.61 1.16 -0.36
C LEU A 34 11.75 1.61 -1.82
N ILE A 35 10.74 2.32 -2.32
CA ILE A 35 10.60 2.64 -3.74
C ILE A 35 10.32 4.14 -3.86
N GLY A 36 10.95 4.78 -4.84
CA GLY A 36 10.65 6.16 -5.20
C GLY A 36 9.33 6.29 -5.95
N MET A 37 8.78 7.51 -5.96
CA MET A 37 7.66 7.89 -6.81
C MET A 37 8.15 8.20 -8.23
N SER A 38 7.34 7.85 -9.23
CA SER A 38 7.49 8.32 -10.61
C SER A 38 7.29 9.84 -10.70
N GLU A 39 7.68 10.45 -11.82
CA GLU A 39 7.48 11.88 -12.06
C GLU A 39 6.00 12.28 -11.95
N MET A 40 5.12 11.53 -12.62
CA MET A 40 3.68 11.75 -12.56
C MET A 40 3.14 11.60 -11.13
N GLN A 41 3.58 10.59 -10.38
CA GLN A 41 3.20 10.43 -8.98
C GLN A 41 3.64 11.64 -8.14
N ARG A 42 4.84 12.18 -8.34
CA ARG A 42 5.31 13.37 -7.61
C ARG A 42 4.45 14.60 -7.91
N MET A 43 4.13 14.83 -9.18
CA MET A 43 3.26 15.92 -9.60
C MET A 43 1.88 15.83 -8.93
N TRP A 44 1.24 14.65 -8.98
CA TRP A 44 -0.05 14.43 -8.33
C TRP A 44 0.04 14.58 -6.80
N TYR A 45 1.10 14.05 -6.19
CA TYR A 45 1.32 14.14 -4.75
C TYR A 45 1.46 15.61 -4.30
N GLN A 46 2.26 16.40 -5.02
CA GLN A 46 2.40 17.83 -4.78
C GLN A 46 1.07 18.56 -4.96
N ASN A 47 0.33 18.28 -6.03
CA ASN A 47 -0.98 18.90 -6.28
C ASN A 47 -2.00 18.61 -5.16
N ILE A 48 -2.00 17.38 -4.63
CA ILE A 48 -2.87 17.01 -3.50
C ILE A 48 -2.49 17.80 -2.25
N LEU A 49 -1.19 17.94 -1.95
CA LEU A 49 -0.74 18.71 -0.79
C LEU A 49 -1.06 20.19 -0.95
N THR A 50 -0.72 20.80 -2.09
CA THR A 50 -0.88 22.24 -2.33
C THR A 50 -2.35 22.68 -2.25
N LYS A 51 -3.28 21.88 -2.80
CA LYS A 51 -4.72 22.17 -2.73
C LYS A 51 -5.30 22.09 -1.31
N ASN A 52 -4.59 21.45 -0.37
CA ASN A 52 -5.08 21.19 0.98
C ASN A 52 -4.20 21.82 2.08
N ILE A 53 -3.32 22.78 1.74
CA ILE A 53 -2.38 23.41 2.69
C ILE A 53 -3.11 23.97 3.92
N GLU A 54 -4.25 24.62 3.73
CA GLU A 54 -5.02 25.23 4.83
C GLU A 54 -5.50 24.17 5.83
N VAL A 55 -6.01 23.04 5.33
CA VAL A 55 -6.48 21.92 6.16
C VAL A 55 -5.30 21.23 6.87
N LEU A 56 -4.14 21.15 6.20
CA LEU A 56 -2.92 20.57 6.78
C LEU A 56 -2.33 21.47 7.88
N ASN A 57 -2.41 22.79 7.72
CA ASN A 57 -1.91 23.77 8.69
C ASN A 57 -2.88 23.99 9.86
N ALA A 58 -4.19 23.80 9.64
CA ALA A 58 -5.19 23.86 10.69
C ALA A 58 -5.11 22.61 11.59
N MET A 59 -4.30 22.67 12.65
CA MET A 59 -4.08 21.55 13.59
C MET A 59 -5.33 21.09 14.37
N SER A 60 -6.45 21.79 14.27
CA SER A 60 -7.70 21.43 14.93
C SER A 60 -8.88 21.88 14.08
N GLY A 61 -9.62 20.93 13.50
CA GLY A 61 -10.82 21.28 12.74
C GLY A 61 -11.54 20.13 12.06
N ASN A 62 -10.89 19.37 11.18
CA ASN A 62 -11.63 18.45 10.29
C ASN A 62 -10.96 17.10 10.09
N ARG A 63 -11.15 16.18 11.06
CA ARG A 63 -10.65 14.79 10.99
C ARG A 63 -11.09 14.05 9.72
N SER A 64 -12.31 14.30 9.24
CA SER A 64 -12.85 13.70 8.02
C SER A 64 -12.14 14.17 6.76
N GLN A 65 -11.83 15.47 6.65
CA GLN A 65 -11.08 16.03 5.52
C GLN A 65 -9.65 15.51 5.51
N MET A 66 -9.00 15.45 6.68
CA MET A 66 -7.67 14.84 6.82
C MET A 66 -7.67 13.37 6.38
N HIS A 67 -8.69 12.60 6.77
CA HIS A 67 -8.82 11.20 6.34
C HIS A 67 -8.94 11.10 4.81
N ASN A 68 -9.69 11.99 4.17
CA ASN A 68 -9.80 12.03 2.71
C ASN A 68 -8.45 12.36 2.05
N ILE A 69 -7.72 13.36 2.55
CA ILE A 69 -6.38 13.71 2.04
C ILE A 69 -5.45 12.49 2.12
N LEU A 70 -5.39 11.81 3.27
CA LEU A 70 -4.60 10.60 3.44
C LEU A 70 -5.01 9.50 2.46
N MET A 71 -6.31 9.35 2.18
CA MET A 71 -6.81 8.40 1.19
C MET A 71 -6.35 8.77 -0.23
N GLN A 72 -6.36 10.04 -0.62
CA GLN A 72 -5.85 10.47 -1.93
C GLN A 72 -4.33 10.25 -2.03
N LEU A 73 -3.55 10.58 -0.99
CA LEU A 73 -2.12 10.31 -0.97
C LEU A 73 -1.81 8.80 -1.09
N ARG A 74 -2.64 7.94 -0.47
CA ARG A 74 -2.56 6.48 -0.63
C ARG A 74 -2.86 6.03 -2.07
N LYS A 75 -3.87 6.61 -2.73
CA LYS A 75 -4.16 6.34 -4.15
C LYS A 75 -2.96 6.72 -5.02
N CYS A 76 -2.42 7.93 -4.84
CA CYS A 76 -1.25 8.42 -5.57
C CYS A 76 -0.02 7.51 -5.41
N ALA A 77 0.26 7.04 -4.20
CA ALA A 77 1.36 6.12 -3.93
C ALA A 77 1.17 4.73 -4.55
N ASN A 78 -0.07 4.34 -4.88
CA ASN A 78 -0.35 3.10 -5.59
C ASN A 78 -0.23 3.29 -7.11
N HIS A 79 -1.02 4.21 -7.68
CA HIS A 79 -0.99 4.50 -9.12
C HIS A 79 -1.69 5.85 -9.43
N PRO A 80 -1.12 6.72 -10.29
CA PRO A 80 -1.78 7.97 -10.72
C PRO A 80 -3.11 7.76 -11.43
N TYR A 81 -3.25 6.71 -12.23
CA TYR A 81 -4.50 6.42 -12.97
C TYR A 81 -5.71 6.08 -12.07
N LEU A 82 -5.54 6.04 -10.74
CA LEU A 82 -6.68 6.01 -9.80
C LEU A 82 -7.37 7.38 -9.67
N PHE A 83 -6.84 8.44 -10.29
CA PHE A 83 -7.47 9.75 -10.38
C PHE A 83 -8.09 9.95 -11.76
N ASP A 84 -9.28 10.54 -11.78
CA ASP A 84 -9.97 10.85 -13.02
C ASP A 84 -9.16 11.88 -13.82
N GLY A 85 -9.01 11.61 -15.12
CA GLY A 85 -8.23 12.47 -16.03
C GLY A 85 -6.71 12.33 -15.89
N ALA A 86 -6.21 11.40 -15.08
CA ALA A 86 -4.77 11.12 -15.03
C ALA A 86 -4.31 10.30 -16.24
N GLU A 87 -5.12 9.35 -16.72
CA GLU A 87 -4.81 8.57 -17.92
C GLU A 87 -5.30 9.30 -19.17
N GLU A 88 -4.39 9.51 -20.12
CA GLU A 88 -4.70 10.15 -21.40
C GLU A 88 -5.28 9.11 -22.37
N PRO A 89 -6.41 9.41 -23.06
CA PRO A 89 -6.94 8.53 -24.10
C PRO A 89 -5.90 8.30 -25.22
N PRO A 90 -5.82 7.09 -25.81
CA PRO A 90 -6.69 5.94 -25.59
C PRO A 90 -6.30 5.12 -24.34
N PHE A 91 -7.31 4.67 -23.59
CA PHE A 91 -7.12 3.79 -22.43
C PHE A 91 -6.67 2.41 -22.91
N THR A 92 -5.37 2.16 -22.83
CA THR A 92 -4.75 0.92 -23.33
C THR A 92 -3.74 0.41 -22.32
N ASN A 93 -3.58 -0.91 -22.27
CA ASN A 93 -2.59 -1.55 -21.39
C ASN A 93 -1.20 -1.49 -22.05
N ASP A 94 -0.62 -0.30 -22.06
CA ASP A 94 0.66 0.00 -22.66
C ASP A 94 1.76 0.22 -21.59
N GLU A 95 2.99 0.50 -22.05
CA GLU A 95 4.13 0.72 -21.16
C GLU A 95 3.94 1.92 -20.21
N ARG A 96 3.03 2.84 -20.54
CA ARG A 96 2.72 4.02 -19.72
C ARG A 96 2.18 3.59 -18.36
N LEU A 97 1.37 2.53 -18.31
CA LEU A 97 0.88 1.93 -17.07
C LEU A 97 2.03 1.50 -16.13
N ILE A 98 3.14 1.06 -16.70
CA ILE A 98 4.31 0.65 -15.92
C ILE A 98 5.11 1.88 -15.50
N VAL A 99 5.45 2.75 -16.45
CA VAL A 99 6.35 3.90 -16.25
C VAL A 99 5.78 4.92 -15.26
N HIS A 100 4.47 5.13 -15.25
CA HIS A 100 3.83 6.12 -14.38
C HIS A 100 3.67 5.69 -12.91
N SER A 101 4.03 4.45 -12.53
CA SER A 101 4.04 4.04 -11.12
C SER A 101 5.34 3.35 -10.73
N GLY A 102 6.02 3.88 -9.71
CA GLY A 102 7.25 3.29 -9.19
C GLY A 102 7.07 1.85 -8.71
N LYS A 103 5.88 1.50 -8.19
CA LYS A 103 5.54 0.12 -7.80
C LYS A 103 5.45 -0.79 -9.02
N MET A 104 4.84 -0.33 -10.11
CA MET A 104 4.69 -1.11 -11.33
C MET A 104 6.06 -1.33 -12.00
N VAL A 105 6.92 -0.30 -12.05
CA VAL A 105 8.30 -0.45 -12.55
C VAL A 105 9.09 -1.48 -11.76
N LEU A 106 9.00 -1.48 -10.42
CA LEU A 106 9.70 -2.47 -9.62
C LEU A 106 9.10 -3.86 -9.80
N LEU A 107 7.77 -3.95 -9.81
CA LEU A 107 7.06 -5.21 -9.99
C LEU A 107 7.43 -5.86 -11.32
N ASP A 108 7.47 -5.11 -12.41
CA ASP A 108 7.87 -5.59 -13.73
C ASP A 108 9.28 -6.22 -13.70
N LYS A 109 10.26 -5.50 -13.13
CA LYS A 109 11.63 -6.00 -12.96
C LYS A 109 11.71 -7.24 -12.05
N LEU A 110 10.90 -7.29 -11.00
CA LEU A 110 10.86 -8.42 -10.07
C LEU A 110 10.23 -9.65 -10.71
N LEU A 111 9.12 -9.48 -11.43
CA LEU A 111 8.44 -10.58 -12.12
C LEU A 111 9.34 -11.20 -13.17
N ILE A 112 10.10 -10.41 -13.95
CA ILE A 112 11.07 -10.94 -14.90
C ILE A 112 12.15 -11.80 -14.20
N ARG A 113 12.62 -11.38 -13.02
CA ARG A 113 13.62 -12.13 -12.25
C ARG A 113 13.10 -13.37 -11.55
N LEU A 114 11.81 -13.39 -11.21
CA LEU A 114 11.15 -14.49 -10.51
C LEU A 114 10.48 -15.49 -11.46
N LYS A 115 10.33 -15.12 -12.73
CA LYS A 115 9.84 -16.01 -13.78
C LYS A 115 10.96 -16.96 -14.18
N SER A 116 11.05 -18.06 -13.43
CA SER A 116 11.78 -19.28 -13.79
C SER A 116 11.08 -20.03 -14.91
#